data_AF-Q8RL01-F1
#
_entry.id   AF-Q8RL01-F1
#
_cell.length_a   1.000
_cell.length_b   1.000
_cell.length_c   1.000
_cell.angle_alpha   90.00
_cell.angle_beta   90.00
_cell.angle_gamma   90.00
#
_symmetry.space_group_name_H-M   'P 1'
#
loop_
_entity.id
_entity.type
_entity.pdbx_description
1 polymer ?
#
loop_
_entity_poly.entity_id
_entity_poly.type
_entity_poly.pdbx_seq_one_letter_code
_entity_poly.pdbx_strand_id
1 'polypeptide(L)'
;MINGVYLFNLAQSKGSDTLEQIAKTIRRGEYNYLSLESALSDYGVISQIPVDRLTVMTTGRSGEFKTPLGTIEFTHTKRNPINILENTSLVGRPLRLATKQTAYRDLKRVGRNTHLVNDNALHSS
;
A
#
# COMPACT_ATOMS: atom_id res chain seq x y z
N MET A 1 16.40 7.93 -7.59
CA MET A 1 16.03 9.27 -7.10
C MET A 1 14.61 9.57 -7.53
N ILE A 2 13.75 10.05 -6.63
CA ILE A 2 12.42 10.57 -6.98
C ILE A 2 12.62 12.04 -7.37
N ASN A 3 12.45 12.40 -8.63
CA ASN A 3 12.56 13.79 -9.06
C ASN A 3 11.22 14.50 -8.80
N GLY A 4 11.24 15.65 -8.13
CA GLY A 4 10.05 16.49 -7.92
C GLY A 4 9.24 16.25 -6.65
N VAL A 5 9.68 15.39 -5.73
CA VAL A 5 9.10 15.27 -4.37
C VAL A 5 10.14 15.74 -3.35
N TYR A 6 9.79 16.76 -2.57
CA TYR A 6 10.65 17.34 -1.53
C TYR A 6 10.02 17.12 -0.16
N LEU A 7 10.78 16.55 0.78
CA LEU A 7 10.36 16.38 2.16
C LEU A 7 10.97 17.49 3.02
N PHE A 8 10.13 18.27 3.70
CA PHE A 8 10.60 19.24 4.69
C PHE A 8 10.75 18.57 6.05
N ASN A 9 11.98 18.39 6.51
CA ASN A 9 12.30 17.60 7.71
C ASN A 9 11.81 18.21 9.04
N LEU A 10 11.34 19.47 9.04
CA LEU A 10 10.79 20.15 10.22
C LEU A 10 9.25 20.22 10.22
N ALA A 11 8.57 19.61 9.24
CA ALA A 11 7.11 19.57 9.22
C ALA A 11 6.57 18.69 10.36
N GLN A 12 5.56 19.17 11.09
CA GLN A 12 4.90 18.42 12.18
C GLN A 12 4.13 17.19 11.68
N SER A 13 3.78 17.12 10.39
CA SER A 13 3.20 15.95 9.74
C SER A 13 4.29 14.90 9.43
N LYS A 14 4.99 14.40 10.45
CA LYS A 14 5.80 13.17 10.37
C LYS A 14 4.96 11.93 10.74
N GLY A 15 3.68 11.96 10.41
CA GLY A 15 2.77 10.85 10.74
C GLY A 15 3.08 9.60 9.91
N SER A 16 2.46 8.48 10.31
CA SER A 16 2.39 7.20 9.58
C SER A 16 2.11 7.39 8.08
N ASP A 17 1.36 8.45 7.75
CA ASP A 17 0.81 8.71 6.43
C ASP A 17 1.79 9.40 5.48
N THR A 18 2.99 9.79 5.95
CA THR A 18 3.95 10.54 5.12
C THR A 18 4.40 9.74 3.89
N LEU A 19 4.66 8.44 4.06
CA LEU A 19 4.99 7.56 2.93
C LEU A 19 3.83 7.44 1.94
N GLU A 20 2.59 7.39 2.42
CA GLU A 20 1.40 7.36 1.56
C GLU A 20 1.19 8.67 0.80
N GLN A 21 1.46 9.82 1.42
CA GLN A 21 1.42 11.11 0.73
C GLN A 21 2.46 11.17 -0.39
N ILE A 22 3.68 10.71 -0.11
CA ILE A 22 4.74 10.59 -1.13
C ILE A 22 4.28 9.64 -2.24
N ALA A 23 3.73 8.48 -1.89
CA ALA A 23 3.25 7.50 -2.85
C ALA A 23 2.17 8.07 -3.78
N LYS A 24 1.16 8.74 -3.20
CA LYS A 24 0.10 9.43 -3.93
C LYS A 24 0.66 10.50 -4.87
N THR A 25 1.71 11.19 -4.45
CA THR A 25 2.36 12.24 -5.25
C THR A 25 3.13 11.64 -6.43
N ILE A 26 3.92 10.59 -6.21
CA ILE A 26 4.71 9.90 -7.26
C ILE A 26 3.79 9.36 -8.37
N ARG A 27 2.60 8.87 -8.01
CA ARG A 27 1.62 8.29 -8.94
C ARG A 27 0.35 9.14 -9.06
N ARG A 28 0.49 10.46 -9.08
CA ARG A 28 -0.64 11.38 -9.29
C ARG A 28 -1.30 11.09 -10.64
N GLY A 29 -2.64 11.04 -10.65
CA GLY A 29 -3.44 10.72 -11.84
C GLY A 29 -3.74 9.24 -12.02
N GLU A 30 -3.11 8.37 -11.23
CA GLU A 30 -3.37 6.93 -11.21
C GLU A 30 -4.24 6.54 -10.01
N TYR A 31 -4.91 5.39 -10.10
CA TYR A 31 -5.58 4.79 -8.95
C TYR A 31 -4.55 4.03 -8.13
N ASN A 32 -4.33 4.49 -6.89
CA ASN A 32 -3.37 3.94 -5.96
C ASN A 32 -4.06 3.55 -4.66
N TYR A 33 -3.77 2.37 -4.13
CA TYR A 33 -4.33 1.88 -2.88
C TYR A 33 -3.32 1.00 -2.13
N LEU A 34 -3.37 1.06 -0.81
CA LEU A 34 -2.58 0.22 0.07
C LEU A 34 -3.08 -1.22 -0.05
N SER A 35 -2.17 -2.16 -0.32
CA SER A 35 -2.50 -3.58 -0.51
C SER A 35 -1.32 -4.46 -0.11
N LEU A 36 -1.40 -5.77 -0.42
CA LEU A 36 -0.37 -6.77 -0.11
C LEU A 36 -0.05 -6.82 1.40
N GLU A 37 1.22 -6.88 1.76
CA GLU A 37 1.71 -7.00 3.13
C GLU A 37 1.30 -5.79 3.99
N SER A 38 1.41 -4.55 3.49
CA SER A 38 1.05 -3.36 4.28
C SER A 38 -0.43 -3.37 4.69
N ALA A 39 -1.36 -3.71 3.78
CA ALA A 39 -2.77 -3.76 4.13
C ALA A 39 -3.11 -4.95 5.05
N LEU A 40 -2.51 -6.12 4.81
CA LEU A 40 -2.73 -7.28 5.69
C LEU A 40 -2.16 -7.06 7.10
N SER A 41 -1.05 -6.33 7.21
CA SER A 41 -0.50 -5.89 8.49
C SER A 41 -1.45 -4.93 9.21
N ASP A 42 -2.06 -3.96 8.50
CA ASP A 42 -3.06 -3.05 9.10
C ASP A 42 -4.25 -3.80 9.69
N TYR A 43 -4.63 -4.92 9.09
CA TYR A 43 -5.71 -5.79 9.61
C TYR A 43 -5.25 -6.80 10.67
N GLY A 44 -3.96 -6.82 11.05
CA GLY A 44 -3.40 -7.81 11.97
C GLY A 44 -3.38 -9.23 11.41
N VAL A 45 -3.50 -9.39 10.08
CA VAL A 45 -3.48 -10.70 9.41
C VAL A 45 -2.06 -11.24 9.28
N ILE A 46 -1.06 -10.37 9.21
CA ILE A 46 0.36 -10.74 9.22
C ILE A 46 1.03 -10.05 10.41
N SER A 47 1.79 -10.81 11.20
CA SER A 47 2.44 -10.31 12.42
C SER A 47 3.80 -9.64 12.17
N GLN A 48 4.40 -9.84 11.00
CA GLN A 48 5.68 -9.24 10.62
C GLN A 48 5.49 -8.21 9.50
N ILE A 49 5.80 -6.96 9.81
CA ILE A 49 5.92 -5.88 8.83
C ILE A 49 7.28 -6.05 8.13
N PRO A 50 7.38 -5.96 6.79
CA PRO A 50 8.66 -5.60 6.20
C PRO A 50 8.99 -4.19 6.70
N VAL A 51 9.86 -4.12 7.71
CA VAL A 51 10.28 -2.86 8.35
C VAL A 51 10.68 -1.89 7.23
N ASP A 52 10.09 -0.71 7.24
CA ASP A 52 10.31 0.36 6.26
C ASP A 52 9.85 0.07 4.82
N ARG A 53 8.78 -0.72 4.59
CA ARG A 53 8.20 -0.90 3.25
C ARG A 53 6.69 -0.65 3.20
N LEU A 54 6.28 0.28 2.32
CA LEU A 54 4.90 0.54 1.95
C LEU A 54 4.58 -0.16 0.62
N THR A 55 3.66 -1.11 0.62
CA THR A 55 3.24 -1.84 -0.58
C THR A 55 1.94 -1.29 -1.16
N VAL A 56 2.03 -0.78 -2.38
CA VAL A 56 0.94 -0.06 -3.05
C VAL A 56 0.62 -0.73 -4.38
N MET A 57 -0.66 -1.00 -4.61
CA MET A 57 -1.15 -1.41 -5.93
C MET A 57 -1.55 -0.16 -6.72
N THR A 58 -1.16 -0.10 -8.00
CA THR A 58 -1.36 1.08 -8.85
C THR A 58 -1.83 0.72 -10.26
N THR A 59 -2.68 1.56 -10.87
CA THR A 59 -2.96 1.46 -12.33
C THR A 59 -1.79 1.96 -13.18
N GLY A 60 -0.89 2.74 -12.60
CA GLY A 60 0.32 3.22 -13.25
C GLY A 60 1.42 2.15 -13.33
N ARG A 61 2.63 2.56 -13.73
CA ARG A 61 3.78 1.64 -13.85
C ARG A 61 4.22 1.10 -12.48
N SER A 62 4.68 -0.14 -12.44
CA SER A 62 5.39 -0.67 -11.27
C SER A 62 6.68 0.11 -11.00
N GLY A 63 7.20 0.04 -9.77
CA GLY A 63 8.50 0.63 -9.44
C GLY A 63 8.75 0.67 -7.94
N GLU A 64 10.02 0.62 -7.56
CA GLU A 64 10.47 0.77 -6.17
C GLU A 64 11.11 2.16 -5.98
N PHE A 65 10.73 2.85 -4.91
CA PHE A 65 11.24 4.17 -4.58
C PHE A 65 11.72 4.20 -3.14
N LYS A 66 13.04 4.32 -2.98
CA LYS A 66 13.68 4.48 -1.67
C LYS A 66 13.58 5.93 -1.21
N THR A 67 13.14 6.13 0.02
CA THR A 67 13.09 7.43 0.69
C THR A 67 13.80 7.33 2.04
N PRO A 68 14.19 8.46 2.65
CA PRO A 68 14.72 8.45 4.02
C PRO A 68 13.75 7.91 5.08
N LEU A 69 12.44 7.84 4.77
CA LEU A 69 11.39 7.36 5.67
C LEU A 69 11.04 5.89 5.43
N GLY A 70 11.64 5.25 4.43
CA GLY A 70 11.32 3.90 4.00
C GLY A 70 11.14 3.77 2.49
N THR A 71 10.79 2.58 2.04
CA THR A 71 10.67 2.20 0.65
C THR A 71 9.20 2.11 0.25
N ILE A 72 8.84 2.74 -0.87
CA ILE A 72 7.51 2.61 -1.47
C ILE A 72 7.64 1.67 -2.67
N GLU A 73 6.90 0.57 -2.63
CA GLU A 73 6.85 -0.39 -3.72
C GLU A 73 5.50 -0.32 -4.42
N PHE A 74 5.52 0.08 -5.69
CA PHE A 74 4.36 0.06 -6.56
C PHE A 74 4.32 -1.21 -7.39
N THR A 75 3.19 -1.91 -7.32
CA THR A 75 2.88 -3.03 -8.20
C THR A 75 1.73 -2.68 -9.13
N HIS A 76 1.98 -2.76 -10.43
CA HIS A 76 0.98 -2.49 -11.46
C HIS A 76 -0.17 -3.51 -11.42
N THR A 77 -1.39 -3.00 -11.54
CA THR A 77 -2.61 -3.78 -11.71
C THR A 77 -3.38 -3.32 -12.94
N LYS A 78 -3.93 -4.29 -13.69
CA LYS A 78 -4.84 -4.03 -14.82
C LYS A 78 -6.31 -4.00 -14.40
N ARG A 79 -6.60 -3.92 -13.10
CA ARG A 79 -7.97 -3.89 -12.60
C ARG A 79 -8.68 -2.62 -13.02
N ASN A 80 -9.95 -2.77 -13.35
CA ASN A 80 -10.82 -1.64 -13.63
C ASN A 80 -10.90 -0.73 -12.38
N PRO A 81 -10.80 0.60 -12.54
CA PRO A 81 -10.96 1.55 -11.44
C PRO A 81 -12.22 1.36 -10.58
N ILE A 82 -13.36 1.02 -11.19
CA ILE A 82 -14.61 0.77 -10.45
C ILE A 82 -14.43 -0.41 -9.49
N ASN A 83 -13.84 -1.51 -9.96
CA ASN A 83 -13.56 -2.66 -9.11
C ASN A 83 -12.58 -2.31 -7.98
N ILE A 84 -11.60 -1.44 -8.23
CA ILE A 84 -10.70 -0.94 -7.18
C ILE A 84 -11.49 -0.17 -6.13
N LEU A 85 -12.40 0.74 -6.54
CA LEU A 85 -13.19 1.55 -5.63
C LEU A 85 -14.14 0.70 -4.76
N GLU A 86 -14.76 -0.34 -5.33
CA GLU A 86 -15.64 -1.28 -4.62
C GLU A 86 -14.89 -2.14 -3.60
N ASN A 87 -13.61 -2.41 -3.85
CA ASN A 87 -12.79 -3.33 -3.06
C ASN A 87 -11.78 -2.61 -2.16
N THR A 88 -11.94 -1.30 -1.99
CA THR A 88 -11.08 -0.47 -1.15
C THR A 88 -11.91 0.55 -0.38
N SER A 89 -11.51 0.85 0.85
CA SER A 89 -12.20 1.77 1.75
C SER A 89 -11.42 3.07 1.95
N LEU A 90 -12.14 4.17 2.12
CA LEU A 90 -11.56 5.42 2.62
C LEU A 90 -11.43 5.32 4.14
N VAL A 91 -10.20 5.45 4.65
CA VAL A 91 -9.88 5.25 6.08
C VAL A 91 -9.30 6.51 6.74
N GLY A 92 -9.57 7.69 6.17
CA GLY A 92 -8.99 8.95 6.64
C GLY A 92 -7.51 9.17 6.32
N ARG A 93 -6.89 8.24 5.58
CA ARG A 93 -5.48 8.27 5.14
C ARG A 93 -5.35 8.70 3.68
N PRO A 94 -4.14 9.04 3.20
CA PRO A 94 -3.94 9.57 1.85
C PRO A 94 -4.27 8.57 0.74
N LEU A 95 -4.02 7.28 0.97
CA LEU A 95 -4.40 6.18 0.07
C LEU A 95 -5.63 5.44 0.60
N ARG A 96 -6.39 4.85 -0.32
CA ARG A 96 -7.46 3.91 0.04
C ARG A 96 -6.84 2.62 0.56
N LEU A 97 -7.50 1.95 1.50
CA LEU A 97 -7.08 0.66 2.04
C LEU A 97 -7.83 -0.47 1.34
N ALA A 98 -7.12 -1.44 0.75
CA ALA A 98 -7.74 -2.66 0.23
C ALA A 98 -8.48 -3.42 1.33
N THR A 99 -9.61 -4.06 1.03
CA THR A 99 -10.22 -5.02 1.96
C THR A 99 -9.26 -6.18 2.27
N LYS A 100 -9.41 -6.85 3.42
CA LYS A 100 -8.61 -8.05 3.80
C LYS A 100 -8.49 -9.05 2.64
N GLN A 101 -9.62 -9.38 2.02
CA GLN A 101 -9.71 -10.36 0.94
C GLN A 101 -9.04 -9.84 -0.33
N THR A 102 -9.13 -8.54 -0.62
CA THR A 102 -8.44 -7.93 -1.76
C THR A 102 -6.94 -7.91 -1.56
N ALA A 103 -6.47 -7.54 -0.37
CA ALA A 103 -5.06 -7.53 -0.04
C ALA A 103 -4.45 -8.93 -0.14
N TYR A 104 -5.13 -9.95 0.38
CA TYR A 104 -4.69 -11.35 0.27
C TYR A 104 -4.72 -11.87 -1.18
N ARG A 105 -5.77 -11.54 -1.94
CA ARG A 105 -5.84 -11.86 -3.38
C ARG A 105 -4.67 -11.21 -4.14
N ASP A 106 -4.35 -9.96 -3.82
CA ASP A 106 -3.23 -9.26 -4.43
C ASP A 106 -1.90 -9.90 -4.10
N LEU A 107 -1.71 -10.28 -2.83
CA LEU A 107 -0.52 -10.95 -2.35
C LEU A 107 -0.27 -12.25 -3.14
N LYS A 108 -1.31 -13.06 -3.31
CA LYS A 108 -1.26 -14.28 -4.14
C LYS A 108 -0.98 -13.98 -5.61
N ARG A 109 -1.66 -12.99 -6.20
CA ARG A 109 -1.49 -12.62 -7.61
C ARG A 109 -0.07 -12.18 -7.94
N VAL A 110 0.56 -11.46 -7.01
CA VAL A 110 1.93 -10.95 -7.16
C VAL A 110 2.98 -12.04 -6.90
N GLY A 111 2.56 -13.21 -6.37
CA GLY A 111 3.46 -14.32 -6.06
C GLY A 111 4.28 -14.09 -4.78
N ARG A 112 3.73 -13.32 -3.84
CA ARG A 112 4.35 -13.05 -2.54
C ARG A 112 4.14 -14.22 -1.58
N ASN A 113 4.98 -14.32 -0.55
CA ASN A 113 4.93 -15.39 0.43
C ASN A 113 3.69 -15.25 1.35
N THR A 114 2.83 -16.26 1.38
CA THR A 114 1.62 -16.30 2.19
C THR A 114 1.82 -16.99 3.55
N HIS A 115 3.01 -17.50 3.86
CA HIS A 115 3.23 -18.35 5.05
C HIS A 115 3.00 -17.62 6.39
N LEU A 116 3.12 -16.30 6.40
CA LEU A 116 2.90 -15.47 7.58
C LEU A 116 1.45 -14.99 7.71
N VAL A 117 0.57 -15.36 6.79
CA VAL A 117 -0.86 -15.02 6.83
C VAL A 117 -1.54 -15.89 7.88
N ASN A 118 -2.16 -15.24 8.86
CA ASN A 118 -3.01 -15.90 9.82
C ASN A 118 -4.42 -16.08 9.23
N ASP A 119 -4.77 -17.31 8.85
CA ASP A 119 -6.06 -17.62 8.24
C ASP A 119 -7.26 -17.27 9.14
N ASN A 120 -7.15 -17.43 10.45
CA ASN A 120 -8.23 -17.05 11.37
C ASN A 120 -8.48 -15.54 11.35
N ALA A 121 -7.41 -14.74 11.35
CA ALA A 121 -7.51 -13.28 11.26
C ALA A 121 -7.99 -12.81 9.87
N LEU A 122 -7.67 -13.56 8.81
CA LEU A 122 -8.12 -13.28 7.45
C LEU A 122 -9.64 -13.47 7.30
N HIS A 123 -10.21 -14.48 7.96
CA HIS A 123 -11.62 -14.85 7.87
C HIS A 123 -12.51 -14.29 8.98
N SER A 124 -11.94 -13.56 9.95
CA SER A 124 -12.73 -12.89 10.99
C SER A 124 -13.49 -11.68 10.43
N SER A 125 -14.78 -11.61 10.78
CA SER A 125 -15.72 -10.54 10.42
C SER A 125 -15.39 -9.21 11.09
#